data_AF-A0A5M6DNI0-F1
#
_entry.id   AF-A0A5M6DNI0-F1
#
_cell.length_a   1.000
_cell.length_b   1.000
_cell.length_c   1.000
_cell.angle_alpha   90.00
_cell.angle_beta   90.00
_cell.angle_gamma   90.00
#
_symmetry.space_group_name_H-M   'P 1'
#
loop_
_entity.id
_entity.type
_entity.pdbx_description
1 polymer ?
#
loop_
_entity_poly.entity_id
_entity_poly.type
_entity_poly.pdbx_seq_one_letter_code
_entity_poly.pdbx_strand_id
1 'polypeptide(L)'
;MKNTYLNRFMLLFLVWAFSFSACTQKEDAVMPQENCDTLAVVQYVPSCGLQLLLENNQVVVPVNASYAYGPTNELVFKIKDFPVQVGQQIIIGYKKSYVEMGATPCNVAGYGHNNLVDITCIAGIEQDI
;
A
#
# COMPACT_ATOMS: atom_id res chain seq x y z
N MET A 1 56.90 -19.41 -43.22
CA MET A 1 55.51 -19.22 -42.75
C MET A 1 55.51 -19.09 -41.24
N LYS A 2 55.60 -17.86 -40.70
CA LYS A 2 55.54 -17.55 -39.26
C LYS A 2 55.60 -16.03 -39.10
N ASN A 3 54.46 -15.34 -39.15
CA ASN A 3 54.23 -13.99 -38.56
C ASN A 3 52.95 -13.33 -39.08
N THR A 4 51.81 -14.01 -38.98
CA THR A 4 50.53 -13.36 -39.36
C THR A 4 49.35 -13.73 -38.46
N TYR A 5 49.56 -14.61 -37.48
CA TYR A 5 48.49 -15.07 -36.58
C TYR A 5 48.49 -14.36 -35.22
N LEU A 6 49.60 -13.76 -34.80
CA LEU A 6 49.72 -13.14 -33.47
C LEU A 6 48.96 -11.80 -33.36
N ASN A 7 48.82 -11.07 -34.48
CA ASN A 7 48.22 -9.74 -34.49
C ASN A 7 46.67 -9.74 -34.59
N ARG A 8 46.05 -10.87 -34.96
CA ARG A 8 44.58 -10.98 -35.00
C ARG A 8 43.97 -11.48 -33.69
N PHE A 9 44.76 -12.16 -32.85
CA PHE A 9 44.30 -12.65 -31.55
C PHE A 9 44.22 -11.54 -30.49
N MET A 10 45.09 -10.53 -30.58
CA MET A 10 45.14 -9.42 -29.62
C MET A 10 43.98 -8.42 -29.79
N LEU A 11 43.43 -8.28 -31.01
CA LEU A 11 42.28 -7.42 -31.29
C LEU A 11 40.95 -8.02 -30.80
N LEU A 12 40.82 -9.34 -30.75
CA LEU A 12 39.62 -10.02 -30.25
C LEU A 12 39.51 -9.98 -28.72
N PHE A 13 40.62 -9.89 -28.00
CA PHE A 13 40.62 -9.79 -26.54
C PHE A 13 40.22 -8.40 -26.01
N LEU A 14 40.44 -7.35 -26.81
CA LEU A 14 40.18 -5.96 -26.40
C LEU A 14 38.71 -5.55 -26.52
N VAL A 15 37.93 -6.23 -27.39
CA VAL A 15 36.49 -5.98 -27.55
C VAL A 15 35.67 -6.65 -26.44
N TRP A 16 36.18 -7.71 -25.80
CA TRP A 16 35.49 -8.42 -24.72
C TRP A 16 35.66 -7.76 -23.34
N ALA A 17 36.65 -6.88 -23.18
CA ALA A 17 36.91 -6.19 -21.91
C ALA A 17 35.96 -5.02 -21.61
N PHE A 18 35.14 -4.59 -22.58
CA PHE A 18 34.23 -3.44 -22.43
C PHE A 18 32.75 -3.79 -22.26
N SER A 19 32.37 -5.07 -22.19
CA SER A 19 30.97 -5.49 -22.14
C SER A 19 30.38 -5.65 -20.73
N PHE A 20 31.11 -5.30 -19.67
CA PHE A 20 30.60 -5.35 -18.29
C PHE A 20 30.72 -4.00 -17.57
N SER A 21 30.30 -2.92 -18.20
CA SER A 21 29.67 -1.85 -17.42
C SER A 21 28.30 -2.36 -16.97
N ALA A 22 28.29 -3.21 -15.95
CA ALA A 22 27.08 -3.51 -15.21
C ALA A 22 26.54 -2.16 -14.72
N CYS A 23 25.41 -1.73 -15.29
CA CYS A 23 24.61 -0.66 -14.71
C CYS A 23 24.08 -1.18 -13.37
N THR A 24 24.90 -1.17 -12.32
CA THR A 24 24.43 -1.14 -10.94
C THR A 24 23.93 0.27 -10.66
N GLN A 25 22.87 0.65 -11.38
CA GLN A 25 22.03 1.72 -10.88
C GLN A 25 21.40 1.13 -9.63
N LYS A 26 21.86 1.61 -8.47
CA LYS A 26 21.15 1.39 -7.23
C LYS A 26 19.74 1.85 -7.54
N GLU A 27 18.79 0.91 -7.63
CA GLU A 27 17.39 1.27 -7.65
C GLU A 27 17.20 2.03 -6.35
N ASP A 28 17.18 3.36 -6.45
CA ASP A 28 16.63 4.17 -5.38
C ASP A 28 15.24 3.59 -5.19
N ALA A 29 15.03 2.97 -4.04
CA ALA A 29 13.72 2.55 -3.63
C ALA A 29 12.87 3.80 -3.70
N VAL A 30 12.12 3.95 -4.80
CA VAL A 30 11.12 4.99 -4.95
C VAL A 30 10.13 4.66 -3.85
N MET A 31 10.28 5.35 -2.71
CA MET A 31 9.30 5.24 -1.66
C MET A 31 7.98 5.62 -2.32
N PRO A 32 6.96 4.75 -2.29
CA PRO A 32 5.70 5.05 -2.96
C PRO A 32 5.21 6.39 -2.45
N GLN A 33 5.07 7.34 -3.36
CA GLN A 33 4.42 8.62 -3.11
C GLN A 33 3.08 8.30 -2.43
N GLU A 34 2.81 8.95 -1.30
CA GLU A 34 1.57 8.77 -0.53
C GLU A 34 0.40 9.40 -1.28
N ASN A 35 0.04 8.82 -2.42
CA ASN A 35 -1.04 9.29 -3.26
C ASN A 35 -2.37 8.77 -2.70
N CYS A 36 -3.34 9.67 -2.63
CA CYS A 36 -4.74 9.31 -2.40
C CYS A 36 -5.33 8.91 -3.74
N ASP A 37 -5.27 7.62 -4.06
CA ASP A 37 -5.69 7.09 -5.36
C ASP A 37 -6.54 5.82 -5.26
N THR A 38 -6.70 5.25 -4.08
CA THR A 38 -7.41 3.99 -3.88
C THR A 38 -8.84 4.29 -3.44
N LEU A 39 -9.83 3.91 -4.25
CA LEU A 39 -11.24 3.99 -3.84
C LEU A 39 -11.57 2.89 -2.83
N ALA A 40 -12.29 3.26 -1.78
CA ALA A 40 -12.74 2.36 -0.74
C ALA A 40 -14.15 2.71 -0.26
N VAL A 41 -14.88 1.68 0.17
CA VAL A 41 -16.19 1.82 0.82
C VAL A 41 -16.03 1.56 2.31
N VAL A 42 -16.54 2.48 3.13
CA VAL A 42 -16.52 2.37 4.58
C VAL A 42 -17.53 1.32 5.05
N GLN A 43 -17.08 0.36 5.85
CA GLN A 43 -17.89 -0.69 6.42
C GLN A 43 -17.71 -0.76 7.94
N TYR A 44 -18.75 -1.17 8.66
CA TYR A 44 -18.67 -1.45 10.08
C TYR A 44 -19.17 -2.87 10.34
N VAL A 45 -18.33 -3.68 10.96
CA VAL A 45 -18.68 -5.04 11.37
C VAL A 45 -18.67 -5.09 12.89
N PRO A 46 -19.81 -5.40 13.54
CA PRO A 46 -19.86 -5.61 14.98
C PRO A 46 -18.81 -6.65 15.37
N SER A 47 -18.06 -6.40 16.45
CA SER A 47 -16.86 -7.14 16.88
C SER A 47 -15.55 -6.86 16.13
N CYS A 48 -15.57 -6.41 14.87
CA CYS A 48 -14.34 -6.06 14.13
C CYS A 48 -13.99 -4.57 14.14
N GLY A 49 -15.00 -3.72 14.35
CA GLY A 49 -14.85 -2.28 14.17
C GLY A 49 -14.97 -1.88 12.71
N LEU A 50 -14.33 -0.75 12.38
CA LEU A 50 -14.39 -0.14 11.07
C LEU A 50 -13.44 -0.84 10.09
N GLN A 51 -13.93 -1.08 8.88
CA GLN A 51 -13.22 -1.74 7.79
C GLN A 51 -13.40 -0.95 6.50
N LEU A 52 -12.50 -1.13 5.54
CA LEU A 52 -12.55 -0.52 4.23
C LEU A 52 -12.55 -1.62 3.18
N LEU A 53 -13.59 -1.67 2.35
CA LEU A 53 -13.66 -2.54 1.19
C LEU A 53 -13.08 -1.81 -0.01
N LEU A 54 -11.99 -2.31 -0.55
CA LEU A 54 -11.33 -1.77 -1.74
C LEU A 54 -12.03 -2.26 -3.02
N GLU A 55 -11.83 -1.56 -4.14
CA GLU A 55 -12.39 -1.94 -5.45
C GLU A 55 -12.00 -3.35 -5.92
N ASN A 56 -10.84 -3.84 -5.49
CA ASN A 56 -10.35 -5.18 -5.81
C ASN A 56 -10.93 -6.28 -4.90
N ASN A 57 -12.00 -5.98 -4.16
CA ASN A 57 -12.63 -6.83 -3.13
C ASN A 57 -11.73 -7.20 -1.94
N GLN A 58 -10.58 -6.53 -1.78
CA GLN A 58 -9.78 -6.69 -0.58
C GLN A 58 -10.38 -5.88 0.57
N VAL A 59 -10.43 -6.49 1.75
CA VAL A 59 -10.81 -5.80 2.99
C VAL A 59 -9.53 -5.39 3.71
N VAL A 60 -9.43 -4.11 4.07
CA VAL A 60 -8.36 -3.58 4.90
C VAL A 60 -8.94 -2.96 6.18
N VAL A 61 -8.17 -3.04 7.26
CA VAL A 61 -8.58 -2.56 8.58
C VAL A 61 -7.69 -1.37 8.96
N PRO A 62 -8.24 -0.15 8.99
CA PRO A 62 -7.49 1.05 9.36
C PRO A 62 -7.13 1.04 10.86
N VAL A 63 -5.84 1.06 11.18
CA VAL A 63 -5.36 1.08 12.58
C VAL A 63 -5.57 2.44 13.26
N ASN A 64 -5.72 3.50 12.47
CA ASN A 64 -5.96 4.87 12.90
C ASN A 64 -7.45 5.25 12.82
N ALA A 65 -8.33 4.25 12.80
CA ALA A 65 -9.76 4.46 12.95
C ALA A 65 -10.18 4.51 14.42
N SER A 66 -11.14 5.37 14.71
CA SER A 66 -11.75 5.50 16.03
C SER A 66 -13.25 5.72 15.90
N TYR A 67 -13.97 5.47 16.99
CA TYR A 67 -15.40 5.77 17.08
C TYR A 67 -15.71 6.38 18.44
N ALA A 68 -16.72 7.24 18.47
CA ALA A 68 -17.27 7.84 19.67
C ALA A 68 -18.79 7.82 19.61
N TYR A 69 -19.44 7.90 20.78
CA TYR A 69 -20.88 8.12 20.85
C TYR A 69 -21.18 9.61 20.73
N GLY A 70 -22.01 9.97 19.77
CA GLY A 70 -22.55 11.32 19.58
C GLY A 70 -23.60 11.69 20.63
N PRO A 71 -24.09 12.94 20.60
CA PRO A 71 -25.06 13.46 21.57
C PRO A 71 -26.41 12.74 21.54
N THR A 72 -26.79 12.10 20.42
CA THR A 72 -28.01 11.28 20.31
C THR A 72 -27.73 9.78 20.38
N ASN A 73 -26.59 9.39 20.96
CA ASN A 73 -26.14 8.02 21.12
C ASN A 73 -25.86 7.28 19.79
N GLU A 74 -25.63 8.04 18.72
CA GLU A 74 -25.17 7.53 17.43
C GLU A 74 -23.66 7.26 17.42
N LEU A 75 -23.22 6.24 16.68
CA LEU A 75 -21.80 6.00 16.48
C LEU A 75 -21.25 6.97 15.44
N VAL A 76 -20.31 7.82 15.85
CA VAL A 76 -19.56 8.73 14.98
C VAL A 76 -18.20 8.10 14.71
N PHE A 77 -17.93 7.80 13.45
CA PHE A 77 -16.69 7.17 13.02
C PHE A 77 -15.70 8.18 12.46
N LYS A 78 -14.42 7.95 12.72
CA LYS A 78 -13.32 8.75 12.18
C LYS A 78 -12.16 7.88 11.73
N ILE A 79 -11.45 8.32 10.70
CA ILE A 79 -10.18 7.76 10.25
C ILE A 79 -9.19 8.93 10.18
N LYS A 80 -8.12 8.91 10.98
CA LYS A 80 -7.13 10.01 11.03
C LYS A 80 -7.82 11.40 11.15
N ASP A 81 -8.76 11.49 12.08
CA ASP A 81 -9.62 12.66 12.35
C ASP A 81 -10.64 13.05 11.27
N PHE A 82 -10.62 12.43 10.10
CA PHE A 82 -11.62 12.65 9.06
C PHE A 82 -12.91 11.89 9.40
N PRO A 83 -14.07 12.59 9.48
CA PRO A 83 -15.35 11.94 9.77
C PRO A 83 -15.79 11.08 8.59
N VAL A 84 -16.19 9.85 8.88
CA VAL A 84 -16.68 8.90 7.87
C VAL A 84 -18.03 8.31 8.26
N GLN A 85 -18.81 7.93 7.26
CA GLN A 85 -20.09 7.25 7.45
C GLN A 85 -20.04 5.84 6.85
N VAL A 86 -20.74 4.89 7.46
CA VAL A 86 -20.87 3.54 6.90
C VAL A 86 -21.58 3.63 5.54
N GLY A 87 -21.02 2.99 4.52
CA GLY A 87 -21.48 3.05 3.13
C GLY A 87 -20.88 4.20 2.32
N GLN A 88 -20.16 5.12 2.94
CA GLN A 88 -19.51 6.23 2.24
C GLN A 88 -18.37 5.71 1.34
N GLN A 89 -18.28 6.26 0.12
CA GLN A 89 -17.13 6.09 -0.76
C GLN A 89 -16.09 7.17 -0.46
N ILE A 90 -14.85 6.74 -0.26
CA ILE A 90 -13.71 7.60 0.05
C ILE A 90 -12.51 7.19 -0.81
N ILE A 91 -11.65 8.16 -1.11
CA ILE A 91 -10.36 7.89 -1.74
C ILE A 91 -9.30 7.93 -0.64
N ILE A 92 -8.50 6.88 -0.54
CA ILE A 92 -7.49 6.72 0.50
C ILE A 92 -6.12 6.44 -0.10
N GLY A 93 -5.09 6.80 0.64
CA GLY A 93 -3.75 6.24 0.51
C GLY A 93 -3.43 5.50 1.81
N TYR A 94 -2.73 4.37 1.73
CA TYR A 94 -2.43 3.58 2.92
C TYR A 94 -1.12 2.79 2.83
N LYS A 95 -0.55 2.48 3.99
CA LYS A 95 0.63 1.62 4.15
C LYS A 95 0.25 0.39 4.97
N LYS A 96 0.84 -0.76 4.65
CA LYS A 96 0.70 -1.95 5.51
C LYS A 96 1.28 -1.64 6.89
N SER A 97 0.51 -1.95 7.92
CA SER A 97 0.93 -1.81 9.31
C SER A 97 1.29 -3.17 9.89
N TYR A 98 2.43 -3.23 10.56
CA TYR A 98 2.94 -4.46 11.19
C TYR A 98 2.61 -4.49 12.69
N VAL A 99 1.41 -4.04 13.07
CA VAL A 99 0.97 -4.15 14.47
C VAL A 99 0.91 -5.63 14.83
N GLU A 100 1.52 -5.99 15.96
CA GLU A 100 1.54 -7.38 16.43
C GLU A 100 0.10 -7.91 16.61
N MET A 101 -0.13 -9.14 16.12
CA MET A 101 -1.41 -9.84 16.24
C MET A 101 -1.85 -9.86 17.72
N GLY A 102 -2.97 -9.18 18.01
CA GLY A 102 -3.51 -9.03 19.36
C GLY A 102 -4.18 -7.68 19.61
N ALA A 103 -3.86 -6.65 18.81
CA ALA A 103 -4.42 -5.30 18.95
C ALA A 103 -5.70 -5.06 18.13
N THR A 104 -6.09 -5.98 17.25
CA THR A 104 -7.27 -5.84 16.40
C THR A 104 -8.19 -7.06 16.53
N PRO A 105 -9.48 -6.86 16.83
CA PRO A 105 -10.39 -7.95 17.20
C PRO A 105 -10.81 -8.83 16.02
N CYS A 106 -10.33 -8.55 14.80
CA CYS A 106 -10.58 -9.39 13.63
C CYS A 106 -9.31 -9.87 12.96
N ASN A 107 -8.89 -11.07 13.38
CA ASN A 107 -8.41 -12.06 12.42
C ASN A 107 -9.59 -12.33 11.47
N VAL A 108 -9.65 -11.60 10.36
CA VAL A 108 -10.68 -11.83 9.35
C VAL A 108 -10.48 -13.25 8.85
N ALA A 109 -11.28 -14.19 9.36
CA ALA A 109 -11.24 -15.58 8.95
C ALA A 109 -11.62 -15.66 7.47
N GLY A 110 -10.61 -15.61 6.59
CA GLY A 110 -10.77 -15.58 5.14
C GLY A 110 -9.89 -14.57 4.40
N TYR A 111 -9.38 -13.53 5.08
CA TYR A 111 -8.46 -12.55 4.50
C TYR A 111 -7.25 -12.45 5.42
N GLY A 112 -6.14 -13.07 5.03
CA GLY A 112 -4.99 -13.43 5.89
C GLY A 112 -4.43 -12.37 6.84
N HIS A 113 -3.50 -12.80 7.67
CA HIS A 113 -2.91 -12.13 8.84
C HIS A 113 -2.32 -10.69 8.67
N ASN A 114 -2.48 -10.02 7.52
CA ASN A 114 -1.75 -8.80 7.13
C ASN A 114 -2.63 -7.67 6.54
N ASN A 115 -3.90 -7.55 6.92
CA ASN A 115 -4.80 -6.52 6.39
C ASN A 115 -4.87 -5.23 7.21
N LEU A 116 -4.02 -5.10 8.23
CA LEU A 116 -3.91 -3.87 9.00
C LEU A 116 -3.18 -2.81 8.18
N VAL A 117 -3.77 -1.63 8.10
CA VAL A 117 -3.22 -0.54 7.31
C VAL A 117 -3.25 0.77 8.09
N ASP A 118 -2.21 1.57 7.92
CA ASP A 118 -2.20 2.96 8.34
C ASP A 118 -2.64 3.83 7.17
N ILE A 119 -3.76 4.54 7.33
CA ILE A 119 -4.29 5.44 6.31
C ILE A 119 -3.45 6.72 6.31
N THR A 120 -2.68 6.92 5.24
CA THR A 120 -1.76 8.06 5.10
C THR A 120 -2.49 9.30 4.60
N CYS A 121 -3.53 9.13 3.81
CA CYS A 121 -4.38 10.23 3.35
C CYS A 121 -5.81 9.76 3.10
N ILE A 122 -6.76 10.70 3.14
CA ILE A 122 -8.19 10.44 2.91
C ILE A 122 -8.83 11.66 2.24
N ALA A 123 -9.66 11.42 1.24
CA ALA A 123 -10.50 12.40 0.56
C ALA A 123 -11.93 11.87 0.48
N GLY A 124 -12.89 12.67 0.93
CA GLY A 124 -14.31 12.36 0.82
C GLY A 124 -14.83 12.65 -0.58
N ILE A 125 -15.67 11.75 -1.10
CA ILE A 125 -16.46 12.03 -2.30
C ILE A 125 -17.76 12.69 -1.83
N GLU A 126 -18.03 13.89 -2.32
CA GLU A 126 -19.32 14.56 -2.12
C GLU A 126 -20.39 13.70 -2.82
N GLN A 127 -21.34 13.17 -2.04
CA GLN A 127 -22.49 12.46 -2.60
C GLN A 127 -23.56 13.51 -2.89
N ASP A 128 -23.78 13.81 -4.17
CA ASP A 128 -24.96 14.56 -4.60
C ASP A 128 -26.21 13.76 -4.18
N ILE A 129 -26.96 14.29 -3.21
CA ILE A 129 -28.24 13.75 -2.74
C ILE A 129 -29.37 14.39 -3.53
#